data_AF-A0A417U8Z8-F1
#
_entry.id   AF-A0A417U8Z8-F1
#
_cell.length_a   1.000
_cell.length_b   1.000
_cell.length_c   1.000
_cell.angle_alpha   90.00
_cell.angle_beta   90.00
_cell.angle_gamma   90.00
#
_symmetry.space_group_name_H-M   'P 1'
#
loop_
_entity.id
_entity.type
_entity.pdbx_description
1 polymer ?
#
loop_
_entity_poly.entity_id
_entity_poly.type
_entity_poly.pdbx_seq_one_letter_code
_entity_poly.pdbx_strand_id
1 'polypeptide(L)' 'MDFGNMMKLMGAWNTFKRNHPKFPAFCRAVHAKGLREDSVVEIIVTTPEGERIETSLKVKVEDLELIRNLTGMVS' A
#
# COMPACT_ATOMS: atom_id res chain seq x y z
N MET A 1 8.36 9.23 -17.95
CA MET A 1 7.30 9.79 -17.10
C MET A 1 7.40 11.31 -17.17
N ASP A 2 6.39 11.99 -17.69
CA ASP A 2 6.40 13.45 -17.85
C ASP A 2 6.29 14.17 -16.51
N PHE A 3 7.05 15.25 -16.33
CA PHE A 3 7.11 16.05 -15.10
C PHE A 3 5.73 16.55 -14.63
N GLY A 4 4.85 16.91 -15.57
CA GLY A 4 3.47 17.32 -15.27
C GLY A 4 2.59 16.20 -14.68
N ASN A 5 2.84 14.94 -15.04
CA ASN A 5 2.14 13.80 -14.45
C ASN A 5 2.62 13.52 -13.01
N MET A 6 3.89 13.79 -12.72
CA MET A 6 4.46 13.65 -11.38
C MET A 6 3.91 14.68 -10.38
N MET A 7 3.71 15.94 -10.81
CA MET A 7 3.08 16.97 -9.97
C MET A 7 1.61 16.64 -9.64
N LYS A 8 0.84 16.11 -10.60
CA LYS A 8 -0.54 15.66 -10.36
C LYS A 8 -0.59 14.49 -9.39
N LEU A 9 0.31 13.51 -9.55
CA LEU A 9 0.48 12.39 -8.62
C LEU A 9 0.80 12.88 -7.20
N MET A 10 1.71 13.82 -7.03
CA MET A 10 2.01 14.41 -5.72
C MET A 10 0.81 15.12 -5.08
N GLY A 11 0.03 15.87 -5.87
CA GLY A 11 -1.18 16.54 -5.38
C GLY A 11 -2.26 15.55 -4.93
N ALA A 12 -2.52 14.52 -5.73
CA ALA A 12 -3.45 13.44 -5.39
C ALA A 12 -2.97 12.67 -4.15
N TRP A 13 -1.67 12.40 -4.06
CA TRP A 13 -1.04 11.73 -2.92
C TRP A 13 -1.23 12.51 -1.61
N ASN A 14 -1.00 13.82 -1.62
CA ASN A 14 -1.21 14.65 -0.43
C ASN A 14 -2.68 14.67 0.02
N THR A 15 -3.62 14.72 -0.93
CA THR A 15 -5.05 14.63 -0.61
C THR A 15 -5.40 13.26 -0.02
N PHE A 16 -4.87 12.18 -0.60
CA PHE A 16 -5.07 10.82 -0.10
C PHE A 16 -4.53 10.63 1.32
N LYS A 17 -3.30 11.10 1.60
CA LYS A 17 -2.72 11.08 2.96
C LYS A 17 -3.58 11.84 3.97
N ARG A 18 -4.14 12.99 3.57
CA ARG A 18 -5.03 13.79 4.44
C ARG A 18 -6.34 13.06 4.73
N ASN A 19 -6.93 12.40 3.73
CA ASN A 19 -8.18 11.66 3.89
C ASN A 19 -7.97 10.35 4.66
N HIS A 20 -6.79 9.74 4.57
CA HIS A 20 -6.47 8.44 5.16
C HIS A 20 -5.18 8.48 5.99
N PRO A 21 -5.12 9.24 7.11
CA PRO A 21 -3.88 9.43 7.88
C PRO A 21 -3.33 8.14 8.49
N LYS A 22 -4.18 7.12 8.68
CA LYS A 22 -3.78 5.80 9.17
C LYS A 22 -2.99 5.00 8.13
N PHE A 23 -3.20 5.25 6.84
CA PHE A 23 -2.58 4.45 5.78
C PHE A 23 -1.06 4.69 5.67
N PRO A 24 -0.53 5.93 5.66
CA PRO A 24 0.92 6.15 5.72
C PRO A 24 1.56 5.62 7.01
N ALA A 25 0.85 5.67 8.14
CA ALA A 25 1.35 5.07 9.39
C ALA A 25 1.43 3.54 9.29
N PHE A 26 0.43 2.90 8.68
CA PHE A 26 0.42 1.48 8.38
C PHE A 26 1.58 1.09 7.46
N CYS A 27 1.77 1.78 6.33
CA CYS A 27 2.85 1.46 5.39
C CYS A 27 4.23 1.58 6.04
N ARG A 28 4.46 2.63 6.85
CA ARG A 28 5.70 2.77 7.64
C ARG A 28 5.91 1.61 8.62
N ALA A 29 4.86 1.16 9.31
CA ALA A 29 4.94 0.02 10.23
C ALA A 29 5.20 -1.31 9.51
N VAL A 30 4.54 -1.54 8.36
CA VAL A 30 4.75 -2.72 7.51
C VAL A 30 6.18 -2.75 6.99
N HIS A 31 6.70 -1.62 6.50
CA HIS A 31 8.08 -1.50 6.02
C HIS A 31 9.10 -1.71 7.15
N ALA A 32 8.87 -1.11 8.33
CA ALA A 32 9.83 -1.17 9.44
C ALA A 32 9.85 -2.51 10.19
N LYS A 33 8.73 -3.25 10.25
CA LYS A 33 8.58 -4.42 11.14
C LYS A 33 7.87 -5.62 10.53
N GLY A 34 7.04 -5.43 9.50
CA GLY A 34 5.93 -6.35 9.22
C GLY A 34 6.13 -7.33 8.07
N LEU A 35 6.85 -6.95 7.03
CA LEU A 35 6.94 -7.76 5.82
C LEU A 35 8.22 -8.60 5.76
N ARG A 36 8.06 -9.90 5.93
CA ARG A 36 9.13 -10.91 5.84
C ARG A 36 8.59 -12.15 5.11
N GLU A 37 9.49 -13.07 4.79
CA GLU A 37 9.08 -14.39 4.29
C GLU A 37 8.05 -15.03 5.23
N ASP A 38 7.08 -15.72 4.64
CA ASP A 38 5.93 -16.30 5.32
C ASP A 38 4.92 -15.32 5.93
N SER A 39 5.13 -14.00 5.83
CA SER A 39 4.09 -13.03 6.17
C SER A 39 2.84 -13.30 5.32
N VAL A 40 1.66 -13.21 5.92
CA VAL A 40 0.39 -13.23 5.20
C VAL A 40 -0.12 -11.80 5.09
N VAL A 41 -0.43 -11.37 3.87
CA VAL A 41 -1.09 -10.10 3.60
C VAL A 41 -2.52 -10.40 3.18
N GLU A 42 -3.47 -9.80 3.88
CA GLU A 42 -4.88 -9.86 3.53
C GLU A 42 -5.32 -8.51 2.98
N ILE A 43 -5.97 -8.53 1.82
CA ILE A 43 -6.54 -7.35 1.19
C ILE A 43 -8.04 -7.55 1.17
N ILE A 44 -8.77 -6.65 1.83
CA ILE A 44 -10.22 -6.67 1.91
C ILE A 44 -10.72 -5.34 1.36
N VAL A 45 -11.52 -5.40 0.31
CA VAL A 45 -12.24 -4.26 -0.26
C VAL A 45 -13.71 -4.46 0.08
N THR A 46 -14.30 -3.47 0.75
CA THR A 46 -15.76 -3.42 0.93
C THR A 46 -16.29 -2.35 -0.01
N THR A 47 -17.16 -2.74 -0.94
CA THR A 47 -17.78 -1.78 -1.86
C THR A 47 -18.82 -0.94 -1.13
N PRO A 48 -19.23 0.22 -1.68
CA PRO A 48 -20.31 1.03 -1.10
C PRO A 48 -21.63 0.26 -0.93
N GLU A 49 -21.86 -0.76 -1.76
CA GLU A 49 -23.03 -1.64 -1.72
C GLU A 49 -22.93 -2.72 -0.64
N GLY A 50 -21.79 -2.81 0.05
CA GLY A 50 -21.53 -3.76 1.14
C GLY A 50 -20.94 -5.09 0.68
N GLU A 51 -20.60 -5.25 -0.60
CA GLU A 51 -19.93 -6.45 -1.09
C GLU A 51 -18.48 -6.50 -0.57
N ARG A 52 -18.06 -7.65 -0.04
CA ARG A 52 -16.70 -7.87 0.46
C ARG A 52 -15.92 -8.72 -0.54
N ILE A 53 -14.89 -8.12 -1.12
CA ILE A 53 -13.92 -8.78 -1.99
C ILE A 53 -12.64 -8.94 -1.17
N GLU A 54 -12.27 -10.17 -0.88
CA GLU A 54 -11.10 -10.48 -0.05
C GLU A 54 -10.14 -11.44 -0.73
N THR A 55 -8.84 -11.26 -0.48
CA THR A 55 -7.79 -12.17 -0.92
C THR A 55 -6.68 -12.23 0.13
N SER A 56 -6.03 -13.38 0.21
CA SER A 56 -4.86 -13.59 1.06
C SER A 56 -3.68 -14.02 0.20
N LEU A 57 -2.51 -13.44 0.49
CA LEU A 57 -1.26 -13.76 -0.19
C LEU A 57 -0.18 -14.05 0.84
N LYS A 58 0.47 -15.20 0.68
CA LYS A 58 1.62 -15.60 1.48
C LYS A 58 2.89 -15.11 0.79
N VAL A 59 3.61 -14.23 1.46
CA VAL A 59 4.80 -13.56 0.92
C VAL A 59 5.95 -14.55 0.79
N LYS A 60 6.46 -14.69 -0.43
CA LYS A 60 7.71 -15.40 -0.70
C LYS A 60 8.88 -14.41 -0.75
N VAL A 61 10.10 -14.94 -0.68
CA VAL A 61 11.33 -14.14 -0.75
C VAL A 61 11.40 -13.29 -2.02
N GLU A 62 11.01 -13.85 -3.16
CA GLU A 62 10.94 -13.18 -4.47
C GLU A 62 9.94 -12.02 -4.52
N ASP A 63 8.90 -12.04 -3.68
CA ASP A 63 7.89 -10.98 -3.61
C ASP A 63 8.32 -9.80 -2.72
N LEU A 64 9.28 -10.01 -1.81
CA LEU A 64 9.67 -9.01 -0.81
C LEU A 64 10.16 -7.71 -1.44
N GLU A 65 10.92 -7.81 -2.54
CA GLU A 65 11.45 -6.65 -3.24
C GLU A 65 10.32 -5.84 -3.90
N LEU A 66 9.38 -6.52 -4.55
CA LEU A 66 8.21 -5.89 -5.17
C LEU A 66 7.35 -5.16 -4.12
N ILE A 67 7.07 -5.81 -3.00
CA ILE A 67 6.22 -5.22 -1.94
C ILE A 67 6.95 -4.09 -1.21
N ARG A 68 8.27 -4.18 -1.00
CA ARG A 68 9.08 -3.08 -0.48
C ARG A 68 9.00 -1.86 -1.38
N ASN A 69 9.11 -2.03 -2.70
CA ASN A 69 8.97 -0.92 -3.65
C ASN A 69 7.58 -0.28 -3.61
N LEU A 70 6.52 -1.08 -3.53
CA LEU A 70 5.14 -0.57 -3.41
C LEU A 70 4.91 0.23 -2.10
N THR A 71 5.46 -0.24 -0.98
CA THR A 71 5.37 0.48 0.31
C THR A 71 6.30 1.69 0.40
N GLY A 72 7.45 1.65 -0.27
CA GLY A 72 8.43 2.74 -0.32
C GLY A 72 7.92 3.97 -1.08
N MET A 73 7.10 3.78 -2.12
CA MET A 73 6.46 4.89 -2.85
C MET A 73 5.42 5.66 -2.01
N VAL A 74 4.95 5.04 -0.93
CA VAL A 74 3.91 5.54 -0.02
C VAL A 74 4.52 6.15 1.26
N SER A 75 5.81 5.92 1.50
CA SER A 75 6.54 6.34 2.70
C SER A 75 6.84 7.84 2.74
#